data_AF-A0A2Z6S0N7-F1
#
_entry.id   AF-A0A2Z6S0N7-F1
#
_cell.length_a   1.000
_cell.length_b   1.000
_cell.length_c   1.000
_cell.angle_alpha   90.00
_cell.angle_beta   90.00
_cell.angle_gamma   90.00
#
_symmetry.space_group_name_H-M   'P 1'
#
loop_
_entity.id
_entity.type
_entity.pdbx_description
1 polymer ?
#
loop_
_entity_poly.entity_id
_entity_poly.type
_entity_poly.pdbx_seq_one_letter_code
_entity_poly.pdbx_strand_id
1 'polypeptide(L)'
;METNGLQIINNESTAVYNAIHDSSGNLICAIADMKIFDYLSSDKVCQAIKMGKPKLVCFDGNISAGCIYSILNTCKTYNIPTFFDTTSISKSLKLFENYEQFIQLLSSQSLKYISPNSFELKTMYFTAQKKGLFDLNSEWFKKINEYDIGNLSMYNPTIEVMINSLIDYPLDTQLMSELFVQILHFLPYIPNIIVKLGENGILLAQFLKDIDINNSNVEEITNKSILKNNKKNEIIIKGKDGKSGLRFKYFKPIKFDKNEIVNVTGAGDSVVGTLVSGFILRGETKIDKIIEVAQHIAFMTLKTHNSVSEDINKKLLNFH
;
A
#
# COMPACT_ATOMS: atom_id res chain seq x y z
N MET A 1 3.81 19.81 17.23
CA MET A 1 3.18 19.60 15.91
C MET A 1 2.94 20.98 15.30
N GLU A 2 3.34 21.22 14.06
CA GLU A 2 3.00 22.47 13.38
C GLU A 2 1.53 22.45 12.94
N THR A 3 0.81 23.54 13.16
CA THR A 3 -0.65 23.64 12.89
C THR A 3 -0.98 24.59 11.75
N ASN A 4 0.03 25.18 11.10
CA ASN A 4 -0.15 26.22 10.08
C ASN A 4 -0.87 25.71 8.81
N GLY A 5 -0.89 24.39 8.59
CA GLY A 5 -1.63 23.74 7.50
C GLY A 5 -3.09 23.39 7.84
N LEU A 6 -3.56 23.66 9.07
CA LEU A 6 -4.93 23.37 9.48
C LEU A 6 -5.89 24.46 8.99
N GLN A 7 -6.91 24.06 8.25
CA GLN A 7 -7.99 24.95 7.84
C GLN A 7 -9.15 24.86 8.82
N ILE A 8 -9.57 26.01 9.35
CA ILE A 8 -10.81 26.13 10.13
C ILE A 8 -11.97 26.38 9.17
N ILE A 9 -13.01 25.55 9.25
CA ILE A 9 -14.27 25.73 8.50
C ILE A 9 -15.33 26.23 9.49
N ASN A 10 -15.77 27.47 9.29
CA ASN A 10 -16.78 28.06 10.16
C ASN A 10 -18.12 27.33 9.99
N ASN A 11 -18.85 27.14 11.10
CA ASN A 11 -20.16 26.49 11.16
C ASN A 11 -20.17 25.00 10.78
N GLU A 12 -19.02 24.33 10.75
CA GLU A 12 -18.93 22.88 10.55
C GLU A 12 -18.32 22.23 11.80
N SER A 13 -18.75 21.00 12.10
CA SER A 13 -18.22 20.23 13.23
C SER A 13 -16.95 19.49 12.84
N THR A 14 -15.99 19.40 13.74
CA THR A 14 -14.82 18.53 13.55
C THR A 14 -15.24 17.08 13.41
N ALA A 15 -14.47 16.31 12.66
CA ALA A 15 -14.76 14.89 12.46
C ALA A 15 -14.84 14.11 13.79
N VAL A 16 -15.82 13.22 13.91
CA VAL A 16 -16.04 12.38 15.09
C VAL A 16 -16.10 10.92 14.68
N TYR A 17 -15.39 10.07 15.43
CA TYR A 17 -15.42 8.62 15.31
C TYR A 17 -15.77 8.01 16.65
N ASN A 18 -16.92 7.35 16.74
CA ASN A 18 -17.36 6.62 17.93
C ASN A 18 -17.29 5.13 17.65
N ALA A 19 -16.38 4.42 18.31
CA ALA A 19 -16.28 2.97 18.25
C ALA A 19 -16.85 2.33 19.52
N ILE A 20 -17.79 1.39 19.34
CA ILE A 20 -18.40 0.62 20.41
C ILE A 20 -17.78 -0.78 20.41
N HIS A 21 -17.17 -1.15 21.52
CA HIS A 21 -16.48 -2.44 21.68
C HIS A 21 -17.27 -3.36 22.63
N ASP A 22 -17.13 -4.66 22.45
CA ASP A 22 -17.65 -5.66 23.39
C ASP A 22 -16.74 -5.80 24.63
N SER A 23 -17.16 -6.61 25.60
CA SER A 23 -16.39 -6.89 26.81
C SER A 23 -15.05 -7.60 26.56
N SER A 24 -14.85 -8.14 25.35
CA SER A 24 -13.63 -8.78 24.90
C SER A 24 -12.72 -7.84 24.09
N GLY A 25 -13.11 -6.57 23.93
CA GLY A 25 -12.36 -5.56 23.18
C GLY A 25 -12.56 -5.62 21.67
N ASN A 26 -13.45 -6.48 21.15
CA ASN A 26 -13.74 -6.54 19.73
C ASN A 26 -14.67 -5.38 19.33
N LEU A 27 -14.47 -4.82 18.14
CA LEU A 27 -15.34 -3.78 17.60
C LEU A 27 -16.71 -4.37 17.24
N ILE A 28 -17.78 -3.89 17.90
CA ILE A 28 -19.17 -4.23 17.56
C ILE A 28 -19.65 -3.37 16.40
N CYS A 29 -19.52 -2.05 16.55
CA CYS A 29 -19.91 -1.09 15.52
C CYS A 29 -19.15 0.23 15.69
N ALA A 30 -19.04 0.98 14.60
CA ALA A 30 -18.51 2.32 14.63
C ALA A 30 -19.42 3.30 13.88
N ILE A 31 -19.57 4.49 14.41
CA ILE A 31 -20.26 5.61 13.78
C ILE A 31 -19.22 6.69 13.49
N ALA A 32 -19.11 7.06 12.22
CA ALA A 32 -18.15 8.06 11.76
C ALA A 32 -18.88 9.22 11.09
N ASP A 33 -18.77 10.42 11.66
CA ASP A 33 -19.12 11.68 10.99
C ASP A 33 -17.83 12.35 10.54
N MET A 34 -17.57 12.28 9.24
CA MET A 34 -16.33 12.72 8.60
C MET A 34 -16.60 13.77 7.51
N LYS A 35 -17.81 14.37 7.51
CA LYS A 35 -18.28 15.27 6.45
C LYS A 35 -17.39 16.51 6.28
N ILE A 36 -16.72 16.95 7.35
CA ILE A 36 -15.84 18.14 7.30
C ILE A 36 -14.75 18.02 6.22
N PHE A 37 -14.29 16.80 5.89
CA PHE A 37 -13.29 16.59 4.85
C PHE A 37 -13.78 16.89 3.43
N ASP A 38 -15.09 16.90 3.19
CA ASP A 38 -15.67 17.29 1.90
C ASP A 38 -15.49 18.79 1.62
N TYR A 39 -15.28 19.60 2.66
CA TYR A 39 -15.02 21.04 2.55
C TYR A 39 -13.53 21.38 2.41
N LEU A 40 -12.64 20.38 2.41
CA LEU A 40 -11.22 20.62 2.20
C LEU A 40 -10.97 21.17 0.79
N SER A 41 -10.40 22.37 0.71
CA SER A 41 -10.16 23.04 -0.57
C SER A 41 -8.95 22.42 -1.29
N SER A 42 -9.20 21.78 -2.43
CA SER A 42 -8.15 21.26 -3.32
C SER A 42 -7.11 22.33 -3.68
N ASP A 43 -7.54 23.58 -3.91
CA ASP A 43 -6.64 24.67 -4.28
C ASP A 43 -5.67 25.02 -3.15
N LYS A 44 -6.16 25.09 -1.91
CA LYS A 44 -5.30 25.32 -0.73
C LYS A 44 -4.31 24.17 -0.53
N VAL A 45 -4.77 22.92 -0.69
CA VAL A 45 -3.90 21.74 -0.61
C VAL A 45 -2.80 21.81 -1.69
N CYS A 46 -3.17 22.10 -2.93
CA CYS A 46 -2.21 22.25 -4.03
C CYS A 46 -1.23 23.39 -3.76
N GLN A 47 -1.69 24.54 -3.26
CA GLN A 47 -0.83 25.67 -2.91
C GLN A 47 0.15 25.30 -1.80
N ALA A 48 -0.29 24.59 -0.76
CA ALA A 48 0.58 24.09 0.31
C ALA A 48 1.67 23.16 -0.23
N ILE A 49 1.32 22.23 -1.15
CA ILE A 49 2.30 21.35 -1.81
C ILE A 49 3.31 22.17 -2.63
N LYS A 50 2.84 23.12 -3.44
CA LYS A 50 3.68 23.97 -4.30
C LYS A 50 4.67 24.82 -3.50
N MET A 51 4.21 25.39 -2.37
CA MET A 51 5.03 26.23 -1.50
C MET A 51 6.00 25.39 -0.65
N GLY A 52 5.53 24.29 -0.07
CA GLY A 52 6.31 23.45 0.83
C GLY A 52 7.33 22.56 0.12
N LYS A 53 7.09 22.19 -1.15
CA LYS A 53 7.91 21.25 -1.94
C LYS A 53 8.33 20.01 -1.13
N PRO A 54 7.36 19.27 -0.54
CA PRO A 54 7.68 18.16 0.34
C PRO A 54 8.41 17.03 -0.40
N LYS A 55 9.18 16.22 0.35
CA LYS A 55 9.84 15.02 -0.19
C LYS A 55 8.86 13.92 -0.59
N LEU A 56 7.67 13.91 0.01
CA LEU A 56 6.60 12.94 -0.17
C LEU A 56 5.28 13.59 0.26
N VAL A 57 4.21 13.42 -0.51
CA VAL A 57 2.84 13.80 -0.08
C VAL A 57 2.09 12.54 0.30
N CYS A 58 1.71 12.42 1.57
CA CYS A 58 0.83 11.36 2.05
C CYS A 58 -0.59 11.93 2.22
N PHE A 59 -1.59 11.19 1.76
CA PHE A 59 -3.00 11.51 1.97
C PHE A 59 -3.79 10.22 2.17
N ASP A 60 -4.95 10.34 2.79
CA ASP A 60 -5.82 9.21 3.12
C ASP A 60 -7.10 9.24 2.26
N GLY A 61 -7.96 8.24 2.43
CA GLY A 61 -9.23 8.14 1.71
C GLY A 61 -10.35 9.05 2.22
N ASN A 62 -10.13 9.86 3.25
CA ASN A 62 -11.17 10.74 3.80
C ASN A 62 -11.46 11.92 2.86
N ILE A 63 -10.46 12.42 2.14
CA ILE A 63 -10.63 13.55 1.20
C ILE A 63 -11.44 13.17 -0.05
N SER A 64 -11.99 14.15 -0.76
CA SER A 64 -12.79 13.92 -1.96
C SER A 64 -11.96 13.37 -3.13
N ALA A 65 -12.58 12.64 -4.06
CA ALA A 65 -11.89 12.15 -5.26
C ALA A 65 -11.29 13.30 -6.08
N GLY A 66 -11.98 14.44 -6.18
CA GLY A 66 -11.46 15.65 -6.79
C GLY A 66 -10.15 16.12 -6.14
N CYS A 67 -10.10 16.15 -4.81
CA CYS A 67 -8.88 16.51 -4.08
C CYS A 67 -7.75 15.50 -4.29
N ILE A 68 -8.05 14.19 -4.29
CA ILE A 68 -7.06 13.14 -4.60
C ILE A 68 -6.39 13.44 -5.94
N TYR A 69 -7.16 13.66 -7.01
CA TYR A 69 -6.58 13.94 -8.32
C TYR A 69 -5.91 15.30 -8.42
N SER A 70 -6.37 16.33 -7.71
CA SER A 70 -5.66 17.61 -7.61
C SER A 70 -4.26 17.43 -6.98
N ILE A 71 -4.15 16.60 -5.93
CA ILE A 71 -2.86 16.23 -5.32
C ILE A 71 -1.99 15.48 -6.34
N LEU A 72 -2.52 14.43 -6.97
CA LEU A 72 -1.76 13.60 -7.92
C LEU A 72 -1.23 14.41 -9.11
N ASN A 73 -2.06 15.28 -9.68
CA ASN A 73 -1.68 16.14 -10.80
C ASN A 73 -0.64 17.18 -10.37
N THR A 74 -0.82 17.82 -9.21
CA THR A 74 0.17 18.77 -8.68
C THR A 74 1.50 18.06 -8.42
N CYS A 75 1.49 16.92 -7.74
CA CYS A 75 2.69 16.17 -7.41
C CYS A 75 3.42 15.68 -8.68
N LYS A 76 2.68 15.25 -9.71
CA LYS A 76 3.25 14.93 -11.03
C LYS A 76 4.01 16.12 -11.63
N THR A 77 3.42 17.31 -11.66
CA THR A 77 4.06 18.52 -12.22
C THR A 77 5.35 18.89 -11.48
N TYR A 78 5.40 18.68 -10.17
CA TYR A 78 6.55 19.02 -9.33
C TYR A 78 7.50 17.84 -9.07
N ASN A 79 7.26 16.69 -9.71
CA ASN A 79 8.01 15.45 -9.52
C ASN A 79 8.13 15.02 -8.03
N ILE A 80 7.02 15.12 -7.30
CA ILE A 80 6.91 14.75 -5.89
C ILE A 80 6.24 13.37 -5.82
N PRO A 81 6.82 12.38 -5.13
CA PRO A 81 6.16 11.09 -4.94
C PRO A 81 4.95 11.24 -4.01
N THR A 82 3.99 10.33 -4.15
CA THR A 82 2.78 10.31 -3.34
C THR A 82 2.54 8.95 -2.69
N PHE A 83 1.92 8.98 -1.52
CA PHE A 83 1.47 7.81 -0.76
C PHE A 83 -0.01 7.96 -0.46
N PHE A 84 -0.82 7.00 -0.88
CA PHE A 84 -2.25 6.96 -0.57
C PHE A 84 -2.54 5.85 0.44
N ASP A 85 -2.97 6.23 1.64
CA ASP A 85 -3.63 5.29 2.55
C ASP A 85 -5.09 5.13 2.13
N THR A 86 -5.49 3.89 1.87
CA THR A 86 -6.82 3.54 1.38
C THR A 86 -7.91 3.70 2.44
N THR A 87 -7.53 3.69 3.73
CA THR A 87 -8.35 3.95 4.93
C THR A 87 -9.52 2.99 5.18
N SER A 88 -10.37 2.75 4.19
CA SER A 88 -11.48 1.80 4.24
C SER A 88 -11.88 1.34 2.85
N ILE A 89 -12.68 0.29 2.79
CA ILE A 89 -13.23 -0.25 1.53
C ILE A 89 -13.93 0.82 0.70
N SER A 90 -14.83 1.62 1.28
CA SER A 90 -15.57 2.63 0.52
C SER A 90 -14.69 3.76 0.02
N LYS A 91 -13.70 4.17 0.82
CA LYS A 91 -12.82 5.30 0.53
C LYS A 91 -11.75 4.94 -0.51
N SER A 92 -11.28 3.70 -0.53
CA SER A 92 -10.33 3.22 -1.53
C SER A 92 -10.90 3.29 -2.96
N LEU A 93 -12.23 3.22 -3.11
CA LEU A 93 -12.92 3.25 -4.41
C LEU A 93 -12.98 4.65 -5.04
N LYS A 94 -12.69 5.72 -4.27
CA LYS A 94 -12.63 7.10 -4.80
C LYS A 94 -11.63 7.24 -5.95
N LEU A 95 -10.58 6.41 -5.98
CA LEU A 95 -9.64 6.30 -7.10
C LEU A 95 -10.29 5.86 -8.43
N PHE A 96 -11.52 5.36 -8.43
CA PHE A 96 -12.20 4.90 -9.64
C PHE A 96 -13.41 5.76 -10.00
N GLU A 97 -13.64 6.86 -9.29
CA GLU A 97 -14.73 7.80 -9.61
C GLU A 97 -14.46 8.55 -10.91
N ASN A 98 -13.18 8.79 -11.24
CA ASN A 98 -12.78 9.42 -12.49
C ASN A 98 -11.94 8.46 -13.34
N TYR A 99 -12.59 7.81 -14.32
CA TYR A 99 -11.96 6.83 -15.21
C TYR A 99 -10.73 7.39 -15.92
N GLU A 100 -10.86 8.55 -16.57
CA GLU A 100 -9.79 9.17 -17.35
C GLU A 100 -8.56 9.48 -16.49
N GLN A 101 -8.77 10.06 -15.32
CA GLN A 101 -7.69 10.39 -14.40
C GLN A 101 -7.01 9.13 -13.83
N PHE A 102 -7.77 8.05 -13.58
CA PHE A 102 -7.18 6.77 -13.18
C PHE A 102 -6.33 6.16 -14.30
N ILE A 103 -6.82 6.14 -15.54
CA ILE A 103 -6.06 5.60 -16.70
C ILE A 103 -4.76 6.37 -16.91
N GLN A 104 -4.73 7.69 -16.65
CA GLN A 104 -3.50 8.49 -16.71
C GLN A 104 -2.42 8.03 -15.72
N LEU A 105 -2.74 7.23 -14.70
CA LEU A 105 -1.73 6.63 -13.81
C LEU A 105 -0.83 5.63 -14.55
N LEU A 106 -1.30 5.01 -15.64
CA LEU A 106 -0.45 4.14 -16.47
C LEU A 106 0.77 4.91 -16.98
N SER A 107 0.59 6.11 -17.52
CA SER A 107 1.72 6.88 -18.07
C SER A 107 2.45 7.68 -16.99
N SER A 108 1.71 8.26 -16.04
CA SER A 108 2.29 9.19 -15.07
C SER A 108 2.93 8.53 -13.85
N GLN A 109 2.39 7.39 -13.41
CA GLN A 109 2.70 6.79 -12.10
C GLN A 109 2.73 7.83 -10.96
N SER A 110 1.86 8.85 -11.05
CA SER A 110 1.82 9.96 -10.08
C SER A 110 1.37 9.51 -8.70
N LEU A 111 0.67 8.37 -8.63
CA LEU A 111 0.42 7.61 -7.41
C LEU A 111 1.53 6.57 -7.20
N LYS A 112 2.50 6.86 -6.33
CA LYS A 112 3.70 6.02 -6.18
C LYS A 112 3.51 4.83 -5.24
N TYR A 113 2.79 5.04 -4.14
CA TYR A 113 2.54 4.02 -3.11
C TYR A 113 1.07 3.94 -2.73
N ILE A 114 0.56 2.72 -2.52
CA ILE A 114 -0.68 2.48 -1.78
C ILE A 114 -0.46 1.46 -0.66
N SER A 115 -1.28 1.53 0.39
CA SER A 115 -1.26 0.55 1.47
C SER A 115 -2.63 -0.04 1.81
N PRO A 116 -3.25 -0.83 0.92
CA PRO A 116 -4.52 -1.49 1.21
C PRO A 116 -4.36 -2.62 2.23
N ASN A 117 -5.44 -2.95 2.95
CA ASN A 117 -5.58 -4.31 3.49
C ASN A 117 -6.16 -5.27 2.43
N SER A 118 -6.23 -6.55 2.74
CA SER A 118 -6.74 -7.58 1.81
C SER A 118 -8.18 -7.34 1.34
N PHE A 119 -9.07 -6.85 2.22
CA PHE A 119 -10.47 -6.58 1.89
C PHE A 119 -10.64 -5.36 0.97
N GLU A 120 -9.89 -4.30 1.26
CA GLU A 120 -9.80 -3.09 0.43
C GLU A 120 -9.30 -3.44 -0.96
N LEU A 121 -8.18 -4.15 -1.06
CA LEU A 121 -7.60 -4.55 -2.35
C LEU A 121 -8.57 -5.42 -3.16
N LYS A 122 -9.23 -6.39 -2.53
CA LYS A 122 -10.21 -7.26 -3.18
C LYS A 122 -11.38 -6.46 -3.76
N THR A 123 -11.91 -5.50 -3.01
CA THR A 123 -13.04 -4.67 -3.48
C THR A 123 -12.60 -3.68 -4.55
N MET A 124 -11.39 -3.11 -4.41
CA MET A 124 -10.78 -2.28 -5.45
C MET A 124 -10.68 -3.06 -6.76
N TYR A 125 -10.17 -4.30 -6.72
CA TYR A 125 -10.01 -5.15 -7.90
C TYR A 125 -11.33 -5.40 -8.63
N PHE A 126 -12.37 -5.89 -7.92
CA PHE A 126 -13.64 -6.18 -8.57
C PHE A 126 -14.34 -4.92 -9.08
N THR A 127 -14.19 -3.80 -8.39
CA THR A 127 -14.74 -2.51 -8.85
C THR A 127 -14.02 -2.04 -10.11
N ALA A 128 -12.70 -2.13 -10.15
CA ALA A 128 -11.89 -1.76 -11.31
C ALA A 128 -12.18 -2.67 -12.51
N GLN A 129 -12.32 -3.98 -12.29
CA GLN A 129 -12.72 -4.95 -13.31
C GLN A 129 -14.10 -4.62 -13.87
N LYS A 130 -15.11 -4.36 -13.01
CA LYS A 130 -16.46 -3.97 -13.44
C LYS A 130 -16.48 -2.67 -14.26
N LYS A 131 -15.54 -1.76 -13.99
CA LYS A 131 -15.36 -0.51 -14.73
C LYS A 131 -14.54 -0.67 -16.02
N GLY A 132 -14.08 -1.87 -16.36
CA GLY A 132 -13.32 -2.13 -17.59
C GLY A 132 -11.87 -1.64 -17.53
N LEU A 133 -11.28 -1.46 -16.35
CA LEU A 133 -9.91 -0.92 -16.19
C LEU A 133 -8.80 -1.92 -16.56
N PHE A 134 -9.15 -3.16 -16.93
CA PHE A 134 -8.19 -4.23 -17.25
C PHE A 134 -8.46 -4.81 -18.65
N ASP A 135 -8.50 -3.94 -19.66
CA ASP A 135 -8.78 -4.33 -21.05
C ASP A 135 -7.55 -4.91 -21.75
N LEU A 136 -7.71 -6.06 -22.40
CA LEU A 136 -6.68 -6.77 -23.19
C LEU A 136 -6.17 -5.97 -24.39
N ASN A 137 -6.93 -5.00 -24.89
CA ASN A 137 -6.54 -4.15 -26.01
C ASN A 137 -5.93 -2.80 -25.58
N SER A 138 -5.74 -2.60 -24.27
CA SER A 138 -5.30 -1.32 -23.71
C SER A 138 -3.79 -1.26 -23.44
N GLU A 139 -3.29 -0.06 -23.16
CA GLU A 139 -1.92 0.17 -22.67
C GLU A 139 -1.60 -0.61 -21.39
N TRP A 140 -2.62 -0.91 -20.57
CA TRP A 140 -2.44 -1.77 -19.40
C TRP A 140 -1.96 -3.17 -19.79
N PHE A 141 -2.58 -3.77 -20.81
CA PHE A 141 -2.21 -5.12 -21.25
C PHE A 141 -0.79 -5.16 -21.81
N LYS A 142 -0.40 -4.12 -22.57
CA LYS A 142 0.97 -3.99 -23.08
C LYS A 142 1.99 -4.04 -21.95
N LYS A 143 1.77 -3.27 -20.87
CA LYS A 143 2.65 -3.25 -19.70
C LYS A 143 2.73 -4.57 -18.96
N ILE A 144 1.59 -5.22 -18.68
CA ILE A 144 1.63 -6.47 -17.92
C ILE A 144 2.20 -7.63 -18.74
N ASN A 145 2.03 -7.59 -20.08
CA ASN A 145 2.59 -8.56 -21.01
C ASN A 145 4.11 -8.39 -21.22
N GLU A 146 4.75 -7.37 -20.64
CA GLU A 146 6.22 -7.29 -20.55
C GLU A 146 6.81 -8.36 -19.61
N TYR A 147 5.96 -9.05 -18.84
CA TYR A 147 6.35 -10.04 -17.83
C TYR A 147 5.78 -11.42 -18.17
N ASP A 148 6.61 -12.46 -18.05
CA ASP A 148 6.24 -13.84 -18.39
C ASP A 148 5.46 -14.55 -17.27
N ILE A 149 4.30 -13.99 -16.93
CA ILE A 149 3.43 -14.48 -15.84
C ILE A 149 2.44 -15.55 -16.35
N GLY A 150 2.18 -15.59 -17.66
CA GLY A 150 1.13 -16.42 -18.26
C GLY A 150 -0.25 -15.79 -18.09
N ASN A 151 -1.27 -16.60 -17.78
CA ASN A 151 -2.63 -16.09 -17.56
C ASN A 151 -2.76 -15.48 -16.15
N LEU A 152 -3.35 -14.30 -16.02
CA LEU A 152 -3.64 -13.64 -14.74
C LEU A 152 -4.86 -14.27 -14.04
N SER A 153 -4.76 -15.56 -13.72
CA SER A 153 -5.80 -16.35 -13.08
C SER A 153 -5.29 -16.92 -11.76
N MET A 154 -6.16 -17.01 -10.75
CA MET A 154 -5.81 -17.63 -9.46
C MET A 154 -5.46 -19.12 -9.60
N TYR A 155 -5.90 -19.76 -10.69
CA TYR A 155 -5.60 -21.15 -11.02
C TYR A 155 -4.36 -21.31 -11.92
N ASN A 156 -3.56 -20.25 -12.08
CA ASN A 156 -2.33 -20.32 -12.85
C ASN A 156 -1.27 -21.12 -12.04
N PRO A 157 -0.78 -22.26 -12.56
CA PRO A 157 0.23 -23.07 -11.87
C PRO A 157 1.52 -22.31 -11.58
N THR A 158 1.89 -21.34 -12.42
CA THR A 158 3.06 -20.48 -12.19
C THR A 158 2.85 -19.61 -10.94
N ILE A 159 1.64 -19.11 -10.73
CA ILE A 159 1.30 -18.31 -9.53
C ILE A 159 1.34 -19.20 -8.28
N GLU A 160 0.80 -20.40 -8.36
CA GLU A 160 0.87 -21.37 -7.26
C GLU A 160 2.31 -21.72 -6.88
N VAL A 161 3.17 -22.00 -7.87
CA VAL A 161 4.60 -22.26 -7.65
C VAL A 161 5.30 -21.04 -7.04
N MET A 162 4.99 -19.82 -7.49
CA MET A 162 5.52 -18.60 -6.90
C MET A 162 5.09 -18.47 -5.43
N ILE A 163 3.83 -18.73 -5.10
CA ILE A 163 3.33 -18.61 -3.73
C ILE A 163 4.00 -19.62 -2.81
N ASN A 164 4.02 -20.90 -3.21
CA ASN A 164 4.67 -21.97 -2.46
C ASN A 164 6.17 -21.72 -2.28
N SER A 165 6.78 -20.98 -3.22
CA SER A 165 8.17 -20.56 -3.12
C SER A 165 8.34 -19.34 -2.20
N LEU A 166 7.44 -18.35 -2.28
CA LEU A 166 7.54 -17.10 -1.52
C LEU A 166 7.25 -17.31 -0.03
N ILE A 167 6.31 -18.20 0.29
CA ILE A 167 5.68 -18.27 1.60
C ILE A 167 6.04 -19.58 2.28
N ASP A 168 6.97 -19.50 3.22
CA ASP A 168 7.23 -20.54 4.21
C ASP A 168 6.50 -20.21 5.54
N TYR A 169 5.20 -19.99 5.46
CA TYR A 169 4.32 -19.67 6.60
C TYR A 169 2.93 -20.25 6.30
N PRO A 170 2.19 -20.76 7.30
CA PRO A 170 0.87 -21.34 7.08
C PRO A 170 -0.17 -20.26 6.74
N LEU A 171 -0.14 -19.78 5.50
CA LEU A 171 -1.16 -18.93 4.92
C LEU A 171 -2.09 -19.75 4.04
N ASP A 172 -3.33 -19.28 3.92
CA ASP A 172 -4.27 -19.78 2.94
C ASP A 172 -3.73 -19.51 1.52
N THR A 173 -3.33 -20.57 0.82
CA THR A 173 -2.80 -20.50 -0.55
C THR A 173 -3.78 -19.87 -1.51
N GLN A 174 -5.09 -20.12 -1.36
CA GLN A 174 -6.11 -19.54 -2.22
C GLN A 174 -6.19 -18.03 -2.00
N LEU A 175 -6.21 -17.58 -0.74
CA LEU A 175 -6.17 -16.14 -0.42
C LEU A 175 -4.93 -15.48 -1.05
N MET A 176 -3.77 -16.11 -0.96
CA MET A 176 -2.54 -15.57 -1.54
C MET A 176 -2.60 -15.54 -3.07
N SER A 177 -3.14 -16.56 -3.72
CA SER A 177 -3.37 -16.57 -5.17
C SER A 177 -4.28 -15.44 -5.62
N GLU A 178 -5.38 -15.20 -4.89
CA GLU A 178 -6.26 -14.06 -5.16
C GLU A 178 -5.52 -12.74 -5.03
N LEU A 179 -4.76 -12.53 -3.95
CA LEU A 179 -4.02 -11.29 -3.70
C LEU A 179 -2.96 -11.05 -4.78
N PHE A 180 -2.20 -12.07 -5.17
CA PHE A 180 -1.19 -11.96 -6.23
C PHE A 180 -1.83 -11.49 -7.54
N VAL A 181 -2.93 -12.11 -7.95
CA VAL A 181 -3.63 -11.73 -9.17
C VAL A 181 -4.13 -10.28 -9.08
N GLN A 182 -4.75 -9.90 -7.96
CA GLN A 182 -5.25 -8.54 -7.75
C GLN A 182 -4.12 -7.50 -7.82
N ILE A 183 -2.99 -7.76 -7.15
CA ILE A 183 -1.80 -6.90 -7.16
C ILE A 183 -1.25 -6.75 -8.58
N LEU A 184 -1.11 -7.85 -9.32
CA LEU A 184 -0.57 -7.83 -10.69
C LEU A 184 -1.39 -6.95 -11.62
N HIS A 185 -2.72 -6.87 -11.43
CA HIS A 185 -3.56 -5.97 -12.21
C HIS A 185 -3.32 -4.49 -11.87
N PHE A 186 -2.96 -4.16 -10.63
CA PHE A 186 -2.72 -2.78 -10.21
C PHE A 186 -1.28 -2.29 -10.40
N LEU A 187 -0.28 -3.16 -10.41
CA LEU A 187 1.14 -2.80 -10.55
C LEU A 187 1.44 -1.89 -11.77
N PRO A 188 0.83 -2.09 -12.96
CA PRO A 188 1.03 -1.18 -14.09
C PRO A 188 0.64 0.29 -13.84
N TYR A 189 -0.34 0.50 -12.96
CA TYR A 189 -0.85 1.81 -12.55
C TYR A 189 -0.07 2.38 -11.36
N ILE A 190 0.21 1.53 -10.36
CA ILE A 190 0.72 1.92 -9.05
C ILE A 190 1.95 1.05 -8.74
N PRO A 191 3.17 1.62 -8.80
CA PRO A 191 4.39 0.82 -8.82
C PRO A 191 4.78 0.22 -7.47
N ASN A 192 4.17 0.62 -6.35
CA ASN A 192 4.46 0.05 -5.03
C ASN A 192 3.16 -0.17 -4.26
N ILE A 193 2.87 -1.43 -3.94
CA ILE A 193 1.66 -1.85 -3.25
C ILE A 193 2.07 -2.59 -1.97
N ILE A 194 1.72 -2.05 -0.81
CA ILE A 194 2.03 -2.63 0.50
C ILE A 194 0.73 -3.17 1.11
N VAL A 195 0.48 -4.46 0.96
CA VAL A 195 -0.75 -5.08 1.45
C VAL A 195 -0.61 -5.48 2.92
N LYS A 196 -1.44 -4.89 3.77
CA LYS A 196 -1.56 -5.21 5.20
C LYS A 196 -2.42 -6.48 5.34
N LEU A 197 -1.87 -7.55 5.94
CA LEU A 197 -2.55 -8.85 6.11
C LEU A 197 -2.97 -9.12 7.57
N GLY A 198 -2.99 -8.09 8.43
CA GLY A 198 -3.35 -8.24 9.84
C GLY A 198 -2.37 -9.15 10.58
N GLU A 199 -2.87 -10.17 11.28
CA GLU A 199 -2.04 -11.15 12.00
C GLU A 199 -1.12 -11.97 11.07
N ASN A 200 -1.35 -11.93 9.75
CA ASN A 200 -0.57 -12.63 8.74
C ASN A 200 0.61 -11.81 8.19
N GLY A 201 0.89 -10.62 8.72
CA GLY A 201 2.05 -9.81 8.33
C GLY A 201 1.77 -8.85 7.16
N ILE A 202 2.78 -8.65 6.29
CA ILE A 202 2.72 -7.68 5.19
C ILE A 202 3.24 -8.31 3.89
N LEU A 203 2.52 -8.09 2.79
CA LEU A 203 2.99 -8.42 1.44
C LEU A 203 3.36 -7.14 0.69
N LEU A 204 4.62 -7.03 0.27
CA LEU A 204 5.10 -5.95 -0.59
C LEU A 204 5.14 -6.42 -2.05
N ALA A 205 4.61 -5.60 -2.94
CA ALA A 205 4.80 -5.75 -4.38
C ALA A 205 5.33 -4.46 -5.01
N GLN A 206 6.32 -4.57 -5.88
CA GLN A 206 6.96 -3.43 -6.53
C GLN A 206 7.23 -3.67 -8.01
N PHE A 207 7.07 -2.62 -8.81
CA PHE A 207 7.67 -2.50 -10.12
C PHE A 207 9.08 -1.92 -9.97
N LEU A 208 10.09 -2.67 -10.41
CA LEU A 208 11.49 -2.30 -10.42
C LEU A 208 11.90 -1.89 -11.84
N LYS A 209 12.49 -0.70 -11.98
CA LYS A 209 13.01 -0.21 -13.27
C LYS A 209 14.33 -0.87 -13.65
N ASP A 210 15.18 -1.11 -12.66
CA ASP A 210 16.51 -1.69 -12.83
C ASP A 210 16.72 -2.80 -11.77
N ILE A 211 16.84 -4.05 -12.23
CA ILE A 211 17.24 -5.18 -11.40
C ILE A 211 18.75 -5.40 -11.56
N ASP A 212 19.49 -5.37 -10.46
CA ASP A 212 20.85 -5.90 -10.43
C ASP A 212 20.81 -7.39 -10.06
N ILE A 213 20.90 -8.26 -11.07
CA ILE A 213 20.79 -9.73 -10.93
C ILE A 213 22.14 -10.37 -10.59
N ASN A 214 23.23 -9.59 -10.45
CA ASN A 214 24.57 -10.16 -10.19
C ASN A 214 24.75 -10.75 -8.77
N ASN A 215 23.69 -10.87 -7.97
CA ASN A 215 23.73 -11.45 -6.64
C ASN A 215 23.68 -12.99 -6.70
N SER A 216 24.72 -13.62 -6.16
CA SER A 216 24.96 -15.07 -6.08
C SER A 216 24.00 -15.89 -5.19
N ASN A 217 22.88 -15.31 -4.72
CA ASN A 217 21.93 -15.94 -3.79
C ASN A 217 20.51 -16.09 -4.38
N VAL A 218 20.41 -16.23 -5.69
CA VAL A 218 19.12 -16.30 -6.40
C VAL A 218 19.01 -17.63 -7.14
N GLU A 219 17.92 -18.35 -6.91
CA GLU A 219 17.60 -19.60 -7.60
C GLU A 219 16.51 -19.35 -8.65
N GLU A 220 16.64 -19.93 -9.84
CA GLU A 220 15.59 -19.91 -10.86
C GLU A 220 14.56 -21.01 -10.55
N ILE A 221 13.27 -20.66 -10.43
CA ILE A 221 12.22 -21.65 -10.11
C ILE A 221 11.48 -22.12 -11.37
N THR A 222 11.19 -21.21 -12.31
CA THR A 222 10.37 -21.49 -13.51
C THR A 222 10.78 -20.62 -14.69
N ASN A 223 10.88 -21.23 -15.88
CA ASN A 223 11.07 -20.59 -17.19
C ASN A 223 12.21 -19.54 -17.32
N LYS A 224 13.23 -19.57 -16.44
CA LYS A 224 14.38 -18.62 -16.36
C LYS A 224 14.03 -17.15 -16.04
N SER A 225 12.77 -16.76 -16.15
CA SER A 225 12.29 -15.40 -15.88
C SER A 225 11.94 -15.17 -14.41
N ILE A 226 11.67 -16.21 -13.62
CA ILE A 226 11.29 -16.10 -12.22
C ILE A 226 12.45 -16.51 -11.31
N LEU A 227 12.85 -15.55 -10.49
CA LEU A 227 13.95 -15.62 -9.54
C LEU A 227 13.45 -15.69 -8.11
N LYS A 228 14.07 -16.54 -7.30
CA LYS A 228 13.78 -16.71 -5.87
C LYS A 228 14.96 -16.34 -5.02
N ASN A 229 14.70 -15.63 -3.93
CA ASN A 229 15.66 -15.50 -2.85
C ASN A 229 15.15 -16.26 -1.62
N ASN A 230 15.62 -17.50 -1.45
CA ASN A 230 15.24 -18.39 -0.34
C ASN A 230 15.46 -17.76 1.04
N LYS A 231 16.44 -16.86 1.19
CA LYS A 231 16.75 -16.23 2.49
C LYS A 231 15.85 -15.04 2.82
N LYS A 232 15.01 -14.58 1.89
CA LYS A 232 14.29 -13.30 2.01
C LYS A 232 12.77 -13.37 1.79
N ASN A 233 12.19 -14.57 1.61
CA ASN A 233 10.77 -14.74 1.22
C ASN A 233 10.44 -13.77 0.07
N GLU A 234 11.25 -13.80 -0.98
CA GLU A 234 11.23 -12.83 -2.06
C GLU A 234 11.29 -13.55 -3.41
N ILE A 235 10.48 -13.04 -4.35
CA ILE A 235 10.46 -13.45 -5.74
C ILE A 235 10.58 -12.22 -6.63
N ILE A 236 11.32 -12.36 -7.73
CA ILE A 236 11.44 -11.36 -8.79
C ILE A 236 11.04 -12.02 -10.12
N ILE A 237 10.07 -11.44 -10.80
CA ILE A 237 9.69 -11.79 -12.17
C ILE A 237 10.41 -10.80 -13.08
N LYS A 238 11.39 -11.26 -13.86
CA LYS A 238 12.12 -10.41 -14.81
C LYS A 238 11.20 -9.97 -15.94
N GLY A 239 11.35 -8.71 -16.35
CA GLY A 239 10.79 -8.20 -17.58
C GLY A 239 11.53 -8.78 -18.79
N LYS A 240 10.85 -8.82 -19.94
CA LYS A 240 11.41 -9.26 -21.23
C LYS A 240 12.58 -8.40 -21.71
N ASP A 241 12.72 -7.18 -21.19
CA ASP A 241 13.85 -6.29 -21.44
C ASP A 241 15.14 -6.70 -20.69
N GLY A 242 15.05 -7.64 -19.76
CA GLY A 242 16.14 -8.11 -18.90
C GLY A 242 16.61 -7.10 -17.85
N LYS A 243 15.97 -5.93 -17.74
CA LYS A 243 16.35 -4.82 -16.85
C LYS A 243 15.28 -4.50 -15.83
N SER A 244 14.01 -4.56 -16.19
CA SER A 244 12.89 -4.31 -15.28
C SER A 244 12.41 -5.59 -14.61
N GLY A 245 11.62 -5.44 -13.54
CA GLY A 245 11.14 -6.57 -12.74
C GLY A 245 9.89 -6.28 -11.94
N LEU A 246 9.12 -7.33 -11.65
CA LEU A 246 8.11 -7.31 -10.60
C LEU A 246 8.66 -8.05 -9.37
N ARG A 247 8.75 -7.35 -8.26
CA ARG A 247 9.22 -7.88 -7.00
C ARG A 247 8.04 -8.15 -6.09
N PHE A 248 8.00 -9.34 -5.50
CA PHE A 248 7.09 -9.72 -4.42
C PHE A 248 7.92 -10.13 -3.21
N LYS A 249 7.63 -9.55 -2.04
CA LYS A 249 8.29 -9.93 -0.79
C LYS A 249 7.29 -10.06 0.33
N TYR A 250 7.32 -11.21 1.00
CA TYR A 250 6.46 -11.49 2.15
C TYR A 250 7.21 -11.30 3.46
N PHE A 251 6.67 -10.41 4.30
CA PHE A 251 7.16 -10.13 5.64
C PHE A 251 6.31 -10.91 6.64
N LYS A 252 6.90 -11.99 7.19
CA LYS A 252 6.28 -12.82 8.22
C LYS A 252 5.89 -11.94 9.42
N PRO A 253 4.74 -12.21 10.06
CA PRO A 253 4.31 -11.47 11.24
C PRO A 253 5.28 -11.70 12.41
N ILE A 254 5.41 -10.70 13.26
CA ILE A 254 6.11 -10.85 14.53
C ILE A 254 5.29 -11.80 15.40
N LYS A 255 5.93 -12.82 15.99
CA LYS A 255 5.24 -13.71 16.93
C LYS A 255 4.93 -12.93 18.21
N PHE A 256 3.68 -13.02 18.64
CA PHE A 256 3.22 -12.41 19.88
C PHE A 256 2.20 -13.28 20.59
N ASP A 257 2.04 -13.06 21.89
CA ASP A 257 0.92 -13.62 22.66
C ASP A 257 -0.32 -12.77 22.42
N LYS A 258 -1.43 -13.39 21.99
CA LYS A 258 -2.71 -12.70 21.76
C LYS A 258 -3.24 -12.02 23.02
N ASN A 259 -2.85 -12.49 24.21
CA ASN A 259 -3.21 -11.86 25.49
C ASN A 259 -2.55 -10.49 25.70
N GLU A 260 -1.51 -10.15 24.93
CA GLU A 260 -0.86 -8.84 24.99
C GLU A 260 -1.58 -7.79 24.14
N ILE A 261 -2.56 -8.18 23.31
CA ILE A 261 -3.32 -7.23 22.49
C ILE A 261 -4.33 -6.52 23.39
N VAL A 262 -4.25 -5.19 23.39
CA VAL A 262 -5.14 -4.29 24.11
C VAL A 262 -6.11 -3.59 23.15
N ASN A 263 -5.64 -3.11 22.00
CA ASN A 263 -6.46 -2.42 21.00
C ASN A 263 -5.90 -2.64 19.59
N VAL A 264 -6.75 -3.01 18.62
CA VAL A 264 -6.33 -3.18 17.21
C VAL A 264 -6.37 -1.87 16.40
N THR A 265 -7.03 -0.85 16.93
CA THR A 265 -7.24 0.44 16.26
C THR A 265 -5.91 1.18 16.07
N GLY A 266 -5.69 1.69 14.86
CA GLY A 266 -4.51 2.50 14.56
C GLY A 266 -3.19 1.72 14.39
N ALA A 267 -3.18 0.39 14.55
CA ALA A 267 -2.02 -0.43 14.20
C ALA A 267 -1.66 -0.30 12.70
N GLY A 268 -2.67 -0.30 11.83
CA GLY A 268 -2.51 -0.04 10.39
C GLY A 268 -1.98 1.36 10.10
N ASP A 269 -2.47 2.38 10.81
CA ASP A 269 -2.02 3.77 10.67
C ASP A 269 -0.58 3.94 11.16
N SER A 270 -0.20 3.19 12.20
CA SER A 270 1.17 3.13 12.72
C SER A 270 2.12 2.51 11.69
N VAL A 271 1.67 1.51 10.91
CA VAL A 271 2.42 1.00 9.74
C VAL A 271 2.61 2.11 8.71
N VAL A 272 1.55 2.81 8.33
CA VAL A 272 1.60 3.90 7.33
C VAL A 272 2.52 5.03 7.80
N GLY A 273 2.38 5.48 9.04
CA GLY A 273 3.24 6.51 9.64
C GLY A 273 4.72 6.11 9.63
N THR A 274 5.02 4.84 9.90
CA THR A 274 6.38 4.29 9.82
C THR A 274 6.91 4.26 8.39
N LEU A 275 6.07 3.87 7.42
CA LEU A 275 6.44 3.86 6.00
C LEU A 275 6.79 5.26 5.52
N VAL A 276 5.90 6.22 5.73
CA VAL A 276 6.06 7.62 5.32
C VAL A 276 7.30 8.24 5.96
N SER A 277 7.44 8.14 7.28
CA SER A 277 8.60 8.68 7.99
C SER A 277 9.91 7.96 7.63
N GLY A 278 9.86 6.63 7.47
CA GLY A 278 10.98 5.82 7.02
C GLY A 278 11.47 6.25 5.64
N PHE A 279 10.58 6.45 4.67
CA PHE A 279 10.95 6.91 3.33
C PHE A 279 11.60 8.30 3.36
N ILE A 280 11.08 9.21 4.18
CA ILE A 280 11.61 10.58 4.32
C ILE A 280 13.00 10.59 4.97
N LEU A 281 13.23 9.74 5.98
CA LEU A 281 14.44 9.74 6.79
C LEU A 281 15.55 8.82 6.28
N ARG A 282 15.18 7.71 5.63
CA ARG A 282 16.11 6.63 5.21
C ARG A 282 16.14 6.39 3.71
N GLY A 283 15.17 6.93 2.98
CA GLY A 283 15.01 6.69 1.55
C GLY A 283 14.30 5.38 1.22
N GLU A 284 13.73 5.32 0.04
CA GLU A 284 12.94 4.17 -0.44
C GLU A 284 13.75 2.90 -0.67
N THR A 285 15.06 3.01 -0.88
CA THR A 285 15.97 1.85 -1.04
C THR A 285 16.02 0.99 0.22
N LYS A 286 15.57 1.50 1.37
CA LYS A 286 15.51 0.81 2.66
C LYS A 286 14.11 0.26 2.98
N ILE A 287 13.20 0.19 2.01
CA ILE A 287 11.79 -0.23 2.20
C ILE A 287 11.64 -1.51 3.01
N ASP A 288 12.48 -2.51 2.78
CA ASP A 288 12.43 -3.77 3.52
C ASP A 288 12.61 -3.56 5.03
N LYS A 289 13.63 -2.78 5.41
CA LYS A 289 13.91 -2.53 6.81
C LYS A 289 12.85 -1.63 7.44
N ILE A 290 12.31 -0.70 6.65
CA ILE A 290 11.19 0.14 7.08
C ILE A 290 9.96 -0.71 7.36
N ILE A 291 9.62 -1.70 6.52
CA ILE A 291 8.48 -2.60 6.75
C ILE A 291 8.71 -3.48 7.97
N GLU A 292 9.92 -4.02 8.17
CA GLU A 292 10.25 -4.76 9.40
C GLU A 292 10.00 -3.92 10.65
N VAL A 293 10.50 -2.67 10.68
CA VAL A 293 10.27 -1.74 11.79
C VAL A 293 8.79 -1.38 11.92
N ALA A 294 8.06 -1.23 10.81
CA ALA A 294 6.64 -0.95 10.81
C ALA A 294 5.82 -2.07 11.49
N GLN A 295 6.21 -3.34 11.30
CA GLN A 295 5.59 -4.44 12.05
C GLN A 295 5.84 -4.32 13.56
N HIS A 296 7.07 -3.98 13.97
CA HIS A 296 7.38 -3.78 15.40
C HIS A 296 6.59 -2.62 16.00
N ILE A 297 6.49 -1.51 15.28
CA ILE A 297 5.72 -0.33 15.71
C ILE A 297 4.23 -0.63 15.76
N ALA A 298 3.68 -1.33 14.78
CA ALA A 298 2.29 -1.79 14.82
C ALA A 298 2.04 -2.65 16.05
N PHE A 299 2.97 -3.58 16.36
CA PHE A 299 2.88 -4.41 17.55
C PHE A 299 2.96 -3.60 18.85
N MET A 300 3.77 -2.55 18.92
CA MET A 300 3.76 -1.62 20.06
C MET A 300 2.41 -0.94 20.23
N THR A 301 1.80 -0.47 19.14
CA THR A 301 0.46 0.14 19.16
C THR A 301 -0.61 -0.85 19.64
N LEU A 302 -0.54 -2.11 19.21
CA LEU A 302 -1.47 -3.16 19.62
C LEU A 302 -1.51 -3.38 21.15
N LYS A 303 -0.44 -3.05 21.87
CA LYS A 303 -0.30 -3.21 23.33
C LYS A 303 -0.81 -2.03 24.15
N THR A 304 -1.39 -1.02 23.51
CA THR A 304 -1.85 0.20 24.18
C THR A 304 -3.32 0.45 23.91
N HIS A 305 -3.99 1.22 24.77
CA HIS A 305 -5.37 1.66 24.52
C HIS A 305 -5.47 2.73 23.43
N ASN A 306 -4.38 3.47 23.18
CA ASN A 306 -4.32 4.55 22.22
C ASN A 306 -4.17 4.03 20.78
N SER A 307 -4.65 4.81 19.79
CA SER A 307 -4.49 4.48 18.37
C SER A 307 -3.04 4.55 17.87
N VAL A 308 -2.12 5.09 18.66
CA VAL A 308 -0.68 5.13 18.41
C VAL A 308 0.02 4.97 19.75
N SER A 309 0.99 4.04 19.85
CA SER A 309 1.77 3.87 21.07
C SER A 309 2.60 5.13 21.38
N GLU A 310 2.57 5.56 22.64
CA GLU A 310 3.33 6.72 23.13
C GLU A 310 4.84 6.46 23.15
N ASP A 311 5.25 5.19 23.15
CA ASP A 311 6.66 4.77 23.15
C ASP A 311 7.32 4.89 21.76
N ILE A 312 6.52 5.13 20.71
CA ILE A 312 7.03 5.33 19.36
C ILE A 312 7.87 6.60 19.31
N ASN A 313 9.15 6.44 18.94
CA ASN A 313 10.08 7.54 18.86
C ASN A 313 11.07 7.38 17.70
N LYS A 314 11.75 8.48 17.35
CA LYS A 314 12.67 8.54 16.20
C LYS A 314 13.79 7.49 16.22
N LYS A 315 14.17 6.97 17.39
CA LYS A 315 15.26 5.97 17.49
C LYS A 315 14.86 4.64 16.86
N LEU A 316 13.57 4.32 16.79
CA LEU A 316 13.09 3.09 16.15
C LEU A 316 13.42 3.04 14.65
N LEU A 317 13.56 4.22 14.03
CA LEU A 317 14.00 4.37 12.65
C LEU A 317 15.51 4.58 12.52
N ASN A 318 16.33 4.40 13.56
CA ASN A 318 17.79 4.50 13.52
C ASN A 318 18.47 3.17 13.19
N PHE A 319 18.18 2.63 12.01
CA PHE A 319 18.91 1.51 11.44
C PHE A 319 19.88 1.99 10.35
N HIS A 320 21.00 1.25 10.21
CA HIS A 320 22.03 1.46 9.18
C HIS A 320 21.62 0.79 7.86
#